data_AF-A0A1F6JL02-F1
#
_entry.id   AF-A0A1F6JL02-F1
#
_cell.length_a   1.000
_cell.length_b   1.000
_cell.length_c   1.000
_cell.angle_alpha   90.00
_cell.angle_beta   90.00
_cell.angle_gamma   90.00
#
_symmetry.space_group_name_H-M   'P 1'
#
loop_
_entity.id
_entity.type
_entity.pdbx_description
1 polymer ?
#
loop_
_entity_poly.entity_id
_entity_poly.type
_entity_poly.pdbx_seq_one_letter_code
_entity_poly.pdbx_strand_id
1 'polypeptide(L)'
;MHIEQRRELDLPSFTKGAIVKETPNYRVVMDYKPGDEGKASGQRFFIEPLSDEAERMLALAALKHNVLNINYREIEVRKVKALRKSLRADFIAENLPSLLFGVTQAPEEGADTIPSPERMEECLNSHPETYTFSG
;
A
#
# COMPACT_ATOMS: atom_id res chain seq x y z
N MET A 1 -21.30 16.96 23.94
CA MET A 1 -20.43 16.51 22.83
C MET A 1 -19.07 16.20 23.41
N HIS A 2 -18.80 14.93 23.69
CA HIS A 2 -17.44 14.51 23.99
C HIS A 2 -16.74 14.38 22.65
N ILE A 3 -15.75 15.25 22.42
CA ILE A 3 -14.81 15.11 21.31
C ILE A 3 -14.00 13.87 21.67
N GLU A 4 -14.27 12.76 20.99
CA GLU A 4 -13.41 11.59 21.08
C GLU A 4 -12.00 12.04 20.74
N GLN A 5 -11.12 12.00 21.74
CA GLN A 5 -9.68 12.11 21.55
C GLN A 5 -9.34 11.15 20.42
N ARG A 6 -8.93 11.69 19.27
CA ARG A 6 -8.26 10.93 18.23
C ARG A 6 -7.23 10.09 18.97
N ARG A 7 -7.45 8.77 19.03
CA ARG A 7 -6.37 7.84 19.35
C ARG A 7 -5.25 8.28 18.42
N GLU A 8 -4.17 8.79 19.00
CA GLU A 8 -2.89 8.79 18.30
C GLU A 8 -2.77 7.35 17.84
N LEU A 9 -2.99 7.13 16.55
CA LEU A 9 -2.76 5.83 15.95
C LEU A 9 -1.30 5.57 16.28
N ASP A 10 -1.03 4.59 17.14
CA ASP A 10 0.31 4.15 17.46
C ASP A 10 0.91 3.59 16.18
N LEU A 11 1.42 4.50 15.34
CA LEU A 11 2.03 4.15 14.08
C LEU A 11 3.29 3.35 14.42
N PRO A 12 3.51 2.22 13.73
CA PRO A 12 4.70 1.44 13.97
C PRO A 12 5.95 2.31 13.79
N SER A 13 6.88 2.22 14.75
CA SER A 13 8.18 2.89 14.66
C SER A 13 8.86 2.50 13.35
N PHE A 14 9.33 3.51 12.60
CA PHE A 14 9.90 3.27 11.28
C PHE A 14 11.09 2.31 11.37
N THR A 15 11.00 1.19 10.64
CA THR A 15 12.06 0.19 10.52
C THR A 15 12.18 -0.23 9.06
N LYS A 16 13.33 0.03 8.42
CA LYS A 16 13.55 -0.33 7.02
C LYS A 16 13.39 -1.85 6.84
N GLY A 17 12.59 -2.25 5.86
CA GLY A 17 12.29 -3.64 5.54
C GLY A 17 11.24 -4.28 6.45
N ALA A 18 10.70 -3.56 7.44
CA ALA A 18 9.63 -4.09 8.27
C ALA A 18 8.34 -4.22 7.46
N ILE A 19 7.72 -5.40 7.56
CA ILE A 19 6.37 -5.66 7.06
C ILE A 19 5.41 -5.15 8.13
N VAL A 20 4.66 -4.10 7.80
CA VAL A 20 3.70 -3.46 8.73
C VAL A 20 2.28 -3.97 8.53
N LYS A 21 2.01 -4.59 7.39
CA LYS A 21 0.74 -5.19 7.04
C LYS A 21 0.96 -6.32 6.04
N GLU A 22 0.22 -7.40 6.20
CA GLU A 22 0.22 -8.51 5.27
C GLU A 22 -1.21 -9.04 5.10
N THR A 23 -1.53 -9.37 3.86
CA THR A 23 -2.76 -10.01 3.38
C THR A 23 -2.34 -11.26 2.59
N PRO A 24 -3.25 -12.18 2.24
CA PRO A 24 -2.90 -13.35 1.43
C PRO A 24 -2.12 -13.03 0.14
N ASN A 25 -2.42 -11.90 -0.51
CA ASN A 25 -1.85 -11.53 -1.80
C ASN A 25 -0.94 -10.29 -1.80
N TYR A 26 -0.87 -9.54 -0.70
CA TYR A 26 -0.06 -8.32 -0.60
C TYR A 26 0.64 -8.18 0.74
N ARG A 27 1.78 -7.51 0.74
CA ARG A 27 2.40 -6.99 1.97
C ARG A 27 2.76 -5.52 1.82
N VAL A 28 2.69 -4.78 2.93
CA VAL A 28 3.13 -3.38 3.01
C VAL A 28 4.45 -3.34 3.75
N VAL A 29 5.48 -2.82 3.09
CA VAL A 29 6.86 -2.79 3.59
C VAL A 29 7.34 -1.35 3.76
N MET A 30 7.93 -1.04 4.91
CA MET A 30 8.60 0.23 5.13
C MET A 30 9.96 0.28 4.42
N ASP A 31 10.29 1.41 3.80
CA ASP A 31 11.59 1.62 3.15
C ASP A 31 11.99 3.10 3.14
N TYR A 32 13.19 3.41 2.68
CA TYR A 32 13.67 4.78 2.45
C TYR A 32 13.73 5.13 0.97
N LYS A 33 13.47 6.40 0.65
CA LYS A 33 13.85 7.04 -0.61
C LYS A 33 15.39 6.93 -0.75
N PRO A 34 15.91 6.47 -1.90
CA PRO A 34 17.36 6.40 -2.11
C PRO A 34 17.99 7.79 -1.94
N GLY A 35 19.03 7.90 -1.12
CA GLY A 35 19.72 9.17 -0.83
C GLY A 35 19.15 9.98 0.35
N ASP A 36 18.01 9.57 0.91
CA ASP A 36 17.39 10.16 2.11
C ASP A 36 17.27 9.16 3.26
N GLU A 37 18.15 8.15 3.28
CA GLU A 37 18.22 7.18 4.37
C GLU A 37 18.43 7.89 5.72
N GLY A 38 17.61 7.52 6.72
CA GLY A 38 17.66 8.09 8.05
C GLY A 38 16.93 9.42 8.24
N LYS A 39 16.37 10.02 7.18
CA LYS A 39 15.54 11.25 7.29
C LYS A 39 14.05 10.90 7.35
N ALA A 40 13.28 11.63 8.14
CA ALA A 40 11.82 11.48 8.20
C ALA A 40 11.15 11.68 6.83
N SER A 41 11.60 12.67 6.06
CA SER A 41 11.13 12.94 4.69
C SER A 41 11.46 11.84 3.68
N GLY A 42 12.43 10.99 4.01
CA GLY A 42 12.84 9.84 3.22
C GLY A 42 12.01 8.59 3.47
N GLN A 43 11.20 8.55 4.53
CA GLN A 43 10.40 7.37 4.87
C GLN A 43 9.29 7.16 3.84
N ARG A 44 9.07 5.91 3.45
CA ARG A 44 8.04 5.51 2.48
C ARG A 44 7.54 4.10 2.75
N PHE A 45 6.45 3.75 2.10
CA PHE A 45 5.92 2.40 2.03
C PHE A 45 6.00 1.84 0.60
N PHE A 46 6.05 0.52 0.51
CA PHE A 46 5.77 -0.23 -0.70
C PHE A 46 4.61 -1.18 -0.46
N ILE A 47 3.63 -1.18 -1.36
CA ILE A 47 2.67 -2.27 -1.49
C ILE A 47 3.27 -3.27 -2.48
N GLU A 48 3.62 -4.45 -1.96
CA GLU A 48 4.33 -5.50 -2.67
C GLU A 48 3.37 -6.68 -2.94
N PRO A 49 3.09 -7.03 -4.21
CA PRO A 49 2.23 -8.17 -4.54
C PRO A 49 2.98 -9.51 -4.37
N LEU A 50 2.28 -10.53 -3.90
CA LEU A 50 2.82 -11.87 -3.65
C LEU A 50 2.51 -12.88 -4.76
N SER A 51 1.69 -12.51 -5.75
CA SER A 51 1.31 -13.35 -6.89
C SER A 51 1.15 -12.52 -8.17
N ASP A 52 1.07 -13.18 -9.33
CA ASP A 52 0.88 -12.51 -10.62
C ASP A 52 -0.51 -11.88 -10.70
N GLU A 53 -1.52 -12.54 -10.14
CA GLU A 53 -2.88 -12.03 -9.98
C GLU A 53 -2.87 -10.75 -9.13
N ALA A 54 -2.17 -10.77 -8.01
CA ALA A 54 -2.06 -9.62 -7.12
C ALA A 54 -1.38 -8.43 -7.81
N GLU A 55 -0.34 -8.69 -8.59
CA GLU A 55 0.38 -7.67 -9.35
C GLU A 55 -0.51 -7.02 -10.42
N ARG A 56 -1.34 -7.81 -11.11
CA ARG A 56 -2.35 -7.28 -12.05
C ARG A 56 -3.37 -6.40 -11.34
N MET A 57 -3.94 -6.86 -10.23
CA MET A 57 -4.89 -6.07 -9.45
C MET A 57 -4.27 -4.79 -8.87
N LEU A 58 -3.01 -4.84 -8.42
CA LEU A 58 -2.28 -3.64 -7.98
C LEU A 58 -2.16 -2.62 -9.10
N ALA A 59 -1.86 -3.06 -10.33
CA ALA A 59 -1.79 -2.17 -11.48
C ALA A 59 -3.16 -1.55 -11.84
N LEU A 60 -4.24 -2.34 -11.76
CA LEU A 60 -5.60 -1.85 -11.96
C LEU A 60 -5.98 -0.81 -10.89
N ALA A 61 -5.70 -1.10 -9.63
CA ALA A 61 -5.99 -0.22 -8.52
C ALA A 61 -5.17 1.08 -8.60
N ALA A 62 -3.86 0.98 -8.90
CA ALA A 62 -2.99 2.13 -9.10
C ALA A 62 -3.49 3.05 -10.23
N LEU A 63 -3.95 2.48 -11.34
CA LEU A 63 -4.58 3.24 -12.43
C LEU A 63 -5.86 3.94 -11.98
N LYS A 64 -6.72 3.27 -11.21
CA LYS A 64 -7.95 3.86 -10.67
C LYS A 64 -7.65 5.02 -9.73
N HIS A 65 -6.57 4.95 -8.94
CA HIS A 65 -6.11 6.02 -8.06
C HIS A 65 -5.25 7.09 -8.76
N ASN A 66 -4.98 6.95 -10.07
CA ASN A 66 -4.07 7.82 -10.82
C ASN A 66 -2.66 7.92 -10.20
N VAL A 67 -2.18 6.83 -9.58
CA VAL A 67 -0.84 6.74 -8.98
C VAL A 67 0.07 5.92 -9.88
N LEU A 68 1.11 6.55 -10.43
CA LEU A 68 2.05 5.91 -11.36
C LEU A 68 3.42 5.62 -10.74
N ASN A 69 3.52 5.70 -9.41
CA ASN A 69 4.75 5.49 -8.65
C ASN A 69 5.09 3.98 -8.51
N ILE A 70 5.29 3.29 -9.63
CA ILE A 70 5.57 1.85 -9.66
C ILE A 70 7.08 1.60 -9.74
N ASN A 71 7.57 0.69 -8.89
CA ASN A 71 8.96 0.24 -8.88
C ASN A 71 9.03 -1.28 -9.02
N TYR A 72 10.02 -1.80 -9.73
CA TYR A 72 10.33 -3.23 -9.71
C TYR A 72 11.13 -3.55 -8.45
N ARG A 73 10.69 -4.55 -7.68
CA ARG A 73 11.34 -5.02 -6.46
C ARG A 73 11.47 -6.53 -6.46
N GLU A 74 12.59 -7.03 -5.95
CA GLU A 74 12.75 -8.45 -5.69
C GLU A 74 11.95 -8.81 -4.43
N ILE A 75 10.95 -9.68 -4.60
CA ILE A 75 10.07 -10.15 -3.54
C ILE A 75 10.29 -11.65 -3.38
N GLU A 76 10.54 -12.09 -2.16
CA GLU A 76 10.60 -13.51 -1.83
C GLU A 76 9.20 -14.02 -1.46
N VAL A 77 8.68 -14.95 -2.26
CA VAL A 77 7.41 -15.64 -2.05
C VAL A 77 7.68 -17.14 -1.98
N ARG A 78 7.38 -17.76 -0.83
CA ARG A 78 7.56 -19.22 -0.62
C ARG A 78 8.96 -19.72 -1.03
N LYS A 79 10.01 -18.97 -0.70
CA LYS A 79 11.43 -19.24 -1.03
C LYS A 79 11.81 -19.05 -2.51
N VAL A 80 10.92 -18.50 -3.32
CA VAL A 80 11.21 -18.08 -4.70
C VAL A 80 11.32 -16.57 -4.74
N LYS A 81 12.45 -16.07 -5.23
CA LYS A 81 12.65 -14.64 -5.48
C LYS A 81 12.13 -14.29 -6.87
N ALA A 82 11.21 -13.35 -6.94
CA ALA A 82 10.64 -12.85 -8.19
C ALA A 82 10.70 -11.32 -8.23
N LEU A 83 11.00 -10.77 -9.40
CA LEU A 83 10.96 -9.32 -9.64
C LEU A 83 9.50 -8.94 -9.97
N ARG A 84 8.87 -8.11 -9.14
CA ARG A 84 7.46 -7.71 -9.31
C ARG A 84 7.27 -6.21 -9.20
N LYS A 85 6.25 -5.69 -9.87
CA LYS A 85 5.81 -4.29 -9.76
C LYS A 85 5.20 -4.04 -8.39
N SER A 86 5.80 -3.13 -7.64
CA SER A 86 5.36 -2.71 -6.32
C SER A 86 4.99 -1.23 -6.36
N LEU A 87 3.93 -0.85 -5.67
CA LEU A 87 3.47 0.53 -5.60
C LEU A 87 4.21 1.25 -4.48
N ARG A 88 4.89 2.34 -4.82
CA ARG A 88 5.49 3.25 -3.84
C ARG A 88 4.42 4.23 -3.35
N ALA A 89 4.29 4.32 -2.03
CA ALA A 89 3.49 5.33 -1.35
C ALA A 89 4.38 6.14 -0.38
N ASP A 90 4.23 7.45 -0.35
CA ASP A 90 4.96 8.28 0.60
C ASP A 90 4.39 8.09 2.02
N PHE A 91 5.26 8.17 3.04
CA PHE A 91 4.86 8.10 4.44
C PHE A 91 4.24 9.43 4.85
N ILE A 92 2.96 9.62 4.52
CA ILE A 92 2.16 10.80 4.91
C ILE A 92 0.87 10.33 5.57
N ALA A 93 0.28 11.20 6.40
CA ALA A 93 -0.86 10.84 7.25
C ALA A 93 -2.08 10.37 6.42
N GLU A 94 -2.26 10.92 5.23
CA GLU A 94 -3.37 10.68 4.31
C GLU A 94 -3.36 9.25 3.73
N ASN A 95 -2.17 8.66 3.59
CA ASN A 95 -1.97 7.32 3.04
C ASN A 95 -2.13 6.21 4.09
N LEU A 96 -1.91 6.51 5.37
CA LEU A 96 -1.89 5.52 6.45
C LEU A 96 -3.22 4.78 6.62
N PRO A 97 -4.40 5.42 6.54
CA PRO A 97 -5.68 4.73 6.64
C PRO A 97 -5.85 3.61 5.61
N SER A 98 -5.49 3.86 4.36
CA SER A 98 -5.61 2.89 3.28
C SER A 98 -4.60 1.75 3.41
N LEU A 99 -3.38 2.04 3.87
CA LEU A 99 -2.30 1.05 4.03
C LEU A 99 -2.48 0.11 5.22
N LEU A 100 -3.00 0.62 6.34
CA LEU A 100 -2.96 -0.07 7.62
C LEU A 100 -4.32 -0.49 8.15
N PHE A 101 -5.39 0.25 7.82
CA PHE A 101 -6.71 0.08 8.44
C PHE A 101 -7.81 -0.31 7.43
N GLY A 102 -7.45 -0.68 6.20
CA GLY A 102 -8.41 -1.12 5.18
C GLY A 102 -9.37 -0.03 4.69
N VAL A 103 -9.10 1.24 4.98
CA VAL A 103 -9.97 2.34 4.53
C VAL A 103 -9.85 2.46 3.02
N THR A 104 -10.98 2.37 2.31
CA THR A 104 -10.99 2.58 0.86
C THR A 104 -11.24 4.05 0.57
N GLN A 105 -10.27 4.70 -0.07
CA GLN A 105 -10.41 6.08 -0.53
C GLN A 105 -10.86 6.10 -1.99
N ALA A 106 -11.85 6.94 -2.29
CA ALA A 106 -12.12 7.32 -3.65
C ALA A 106 -11.05 8.35 -4.09
N PRO A 107 -10.51 8.26 -5.32
CA PRO A 107 -9.55 9.21 -5.81
C PRO A 107 -10.21 10.58 -5.98
N GLU A 108 -9.58 11.60 -5.43
CA GLU A 108 -10.02 12.99 -5.53
C GLU A 108 -8.93 13.83 -6.21
N GLU A 109 -9.33 14.78 -7.04
CA GLU A 109 -8.38 15.63 -7.76
C GLU A 109 -7.50 16.41 -6.78
N GLY A 110 -6.18 16.27 -6.91
CA GLY A 110 -5.20 16.93 -6.03
C GLY A 110 -4.95 16.23 -4.70
N ALA A 111 -5.64 15.13 -4.39
CA ALA A 111 -5.39 14.32 -3.20
C ALA A 111 -4.36 13.22 -3.49
N ASP A 112 -3.46 12.96 -2.54
CA ASP A 112 -2.57 11.78 -2.58
C ASP A 112 -3.35 10.59 -2.00
N THR A 113 -4.17 9.97 -2.85
CA THR A 113 -4.95 8.77 -2.51
C THR A 113 -4.26 7.53 -3.04
N ILE A 114 -4.27 6.45 -2.27
CA ILE A 114 -3.64 5.18 -2.66
C ILE A 114 -4.60 4.00 -2.46
N PRO A 115 -4.42 2.91 -3.21
CA PRO A 115 -5.26 1.72 -3.06
C PRO A 115 -5.01 0.99 -1.73
N SER A 116 -6.09 0.55 -1.10
CA SER A 116 -6.03 -0.31 0.09
C SER A 116 -5.68 -1.76 -0.28
N PRO A 117 -4.69 -2.39 0.38
CA PRO A 117 -4.38 -3.82 0.24
C PRO A 117 -5.58 -4.73 0.50
N GLU A 118 -6.36 -4.46 1.55
CA GLU A 118 -7.57 -5.22 1.88
C GLU A 118 -8.61 -5.12 0.77
N ARG A 119 -8.80 -3.92 0.21
CA ARG A 119 -9.77 -3.78 -0.88
C ARG A 119 -9.34 -4.51 -2.14
N MET A 120 -8.04 -4.50 -2.43
CA MET A 120 -7.50 -5.29 -3.55
C MET A 120 -7.68 -6.79 -3.30
N GLU A 121 -7.48 -7.27 -2.06
CA GLU A 121 -7.74 -8.65 -1.65
C GLU A 121 -9.22 -9.02 -1.85
N GLU A 122 -10.16 -8.18 -1.41
CA GLU A 122 -11.60 -8.38 -1.64
C GLU A 122 -11.96 -8.44 -3.12
N CYS A 123 -11.40 -7.53 -3.93
CA CYS A 123 -11.63 -7.51 -5.37
C CYS A 123 -11.05 -8.76 -6.04
N LEU A 124 -9.86 -9.21 -5.67
CA LEU A 124 -9.31 -10.48 -6.19
C LEU A 124 -10.23 -11.67 -5.93
N ASN A 125 -10.85 -11.72 -4.75
CA ASN A 125 -11.74 -12.82 -4.36
C ASN A 125 -13.12 -12.78 -5.02
N SER A 126 -13.62 -11.59 -5.38
CA SER A 126 -14.99 -11.40 -5.87
C SER A 126 -15.09 -11.02 -7.36
N HIS A 127 -14.20 -10.13 -7.82
CA HIS A 127 -14.17 -9.55 -9.16
C HIS A 127 -12.70 -9.35 -9.59
N PRO A 128 -11.96 -10.43 -9.91
CA PRO A 128 -10.50 -10.38 -10.10
C PRO A 128 -10.05 -9.45 -11.23
N GLU A 129 -10.95 -9.06 -12.12
CA GLU A 129 -10.70 -8.18 -13.27
C GLU A 129 -11.07 -6.72 -13.00
N THR A 130 -11.57 -6.36 -11.82
CA THR A 130 -12.05 -5.01 -11.55
C THR A 130 -11.75 -4.56 -10.12
N TYR A 131 -11.06 -3.42 -10.01
CA TYR A 131 -10.96 -2.70 -8.75
C TYR A 131 -12.15 -1.76 -8.59
N THR A 132 -12.86 -1.88 -7.47
CA THR A 132 -14.04 -1.07 -7.14
C THR A 132 -13.90 -0.44 -5.77
N PHE A 133 -14.57 0.69 -5.55
CA PHE A 133 -14.54 1.43 -4.29
C PHE A 133 -15.72 1.14 -3.37
N SER A 134 -16.75 0.43 -3.87
CA SER A 134 -18.01 0.16 -3.17
C SER A 134 -17.98 -1.20 -2.46
N GLY A 135 -17.94 -1.19 -1.12
CA GLY A 135 -18.14 -2.36 -0.27
C GLY A 135 -19.60 -2.80 -0.19
#